data_AF-A0A8X6M2T1-F1
#
_entry.id   AF-A0A8X6M2T1-F1
#
_cell.length_a   1.000
_cell.length_b   1.000
_cell.length_c   1.000
_cell.angle_alpha   90.00
_cell.angle_beta   90.00
_cell.angle_gamma   90.00
#
_symmetry.space_group_name_H-M   'P 1'
#
loop_
_entity.id
_entity.type
_entity.pdbx_description
1 polymer ?
#
loop_
_entity_poly.entity_id
_entity_poly.type
_entity_poly.pdbx_seq_one_letter_code
_entity_poly.pdbx_strand_id
1 'polypeptide(L)'
;MSVKNPSELEKFMKAATEIMKEGQFDLRGWESNKLYVCPRSSPSTNVLGLIWNKDSDTLKIDSESLKLEEPGTLTKRKILSLTSRIFDPMV
;
A
#
# COMPACT_ATOMS: atom_id res chain seq x y z
N MET A 1 7.51 -6.09 8.69
CA MET A 1 7.56 -6.98 9.86
C MET A 1 6.17 -7.56 10.07
N SER A 2 6.03 -8.89 10.13
CA SER A 2 4.74 -9.53 10.37
C SER A 2 4.48 -9.59 11.88
N VAL A 3 3.36 -9.01 12.32
CA VAL A 3 2.96 -8.94 13.73
C VAL A 3 1.89 -10.00 14.00
N LYS A 4 2.09 -10.82 15.03
CA LYS A 4 1.24 -12.00 15.26
C LYS A 4 0.10 -11.73 16.24
N ASN A 5 0.29 -10.77 17.15
CA ASN A 5 -0.61 -10.55 18.28
C ASN A 5 -1.09 -9.10 18.34
N PRO A 6 -2.33 -8.84 18.80
CA PRO A 6 -2.86 -7.47 18.96
C PRO A 6 -1.99 -6.56 19.83
N SER A 7 -1.46 -7.08 20.94
CA SER A 7 -0.60 -6.31 21.86
C SER A 7 0.76 -5.96 21.25
N GLU A 8 1.31 -6.86 20.42
CA GLU A 8 2.54 -6.60 19.68
C GLU A 8 2.33 -5.50 18.64
N LEU A 9 1.14 -5.45 18.03
CA LEU A 9 0.79 -4.44 17.04
C LEU A 9 0.66 -3.06 17.66
N GLU A 10 0.00 -2.96 18.81
CA GLU A 10 -0.11 -1.69 19.53
C GLU A 10 1.27 -1.14 19.93
N LYS A 11 2.15 -2.01 20.43
CA LYS A 11 3.54 -1.65 20.73
C LYS A 11 4.29 -1.18 19.49
N PHE A 12 4.11 -1.89 18.37
CA PHE A 12 4.73 -1.54 17.10
C PHE A 12 4.23 -0.18 16.59
N MET A 13 2.92 0.07 16.58
CA MET A 13 2.34 1.34 16.14
C MET A 13 2.88 2.50 16.97
N LYS A 14 2.95 2.33 18.30
CA LYS A 14 3.50 3.36 19.19
C LYS A 14 4.99 3.62 18.89
N ALA A 15 5.81 2.57 18.84
CA ALA A 15 7.23 2.70 18.57
C ALA A 15 7.51 3.33 17.20
N ALA A 16 6.81 2.91 16.15
CA ALA A 16 6.95 3.47 14.81
C ALA A 16 6.51 4.94 14.75
N THR A 17 5.45 5.31 15.47
CA THR A 17 5.00 6.72 15.55
C THR A 17 6.01 7.59 16.29
N GLU A 18 6.60 7.11 17.38
CA GLU A 18 7.65 7.82 18.12
C GLU A 18 8.91 8.04 17.27
N ILE A 19 9.37 7.01 16.55
CA ILE A 19 10.54 7.09 15.65
C ILE A 19 10.29 8.10 14.52
N MET A 20 9.11 8.04 13.87
CA MET A 20 8.79 9.00 12.81
C MET A 20 8.72 10.44 13.34
N LYS A 21 8.15 10.62 14.53
CA LYS A 21 8.06 11.92 15.20
C LYS A 21 9.44 12.50 15.53
N GLU A 22 10.40 11.67 15.93
CA GLU A 22 11.80 12.09 16.14
C GLU A 22 12.41 12.67 14.87
N GLY A 23 12.10 12.08 13.71
CA GLY A 23 12.47 12.61 12.39
C GLY A 23 11.62 13.79 11.91
N GLN A 24 10.76 14.38 12.75
CA GLN A 24 9.76 15.40 12.37
C GLN A 24 8.74 14.95 11.31
N PHE A 25 8.58 13.65 11.11
CA PHE A 25 7.55 13.10 10.24
C PHE A 25 6.26 12.83 11.04
N ASP A 26 5.17 13.47 10.61
CA ASP A 26 3.84 13.21 11.16
C ASP A 26 3.22 11.98 10.49
N LEU A 27 3.24 10.86 11.22
CA LEU A 27 2.74 9.58 10.74
C LEU A 27 1.21 9.53 10.85
N ARG A 28 0.54 9.60 9.69
CA ARG A 28 -0.93 9.62 9.56
C ARG A 28 -1.41 8.46 8.71
N GLY A 29 -2.69 8.11 8.85
CA GLY A 29 -3.33 7.10 7.99
C GLY A 29 -2.85 5.67 8.21
N TRP A 30 -2.60 5.29 9.47
CA TRP A 30 -2.25 3.92 9.83
C TRP A 30 -3.33 2.93 9.39
N GLU A 31 -2.90 1.89 8.67
CA GLU A 31 -3.77 0.83 8.17
C GLU A 31 -3.15 -0.53 8.46
N SER A 32 -3.99 -1.55 8.68
CA SER A 32 -3.55 -2.92 9.00
C SER A 32 -4.50 -3.94 8.35
N ASN A 33 -3.96 -5.11 7.98
CA ASN A 33 -4.79 -6.25 7.54
C ASN A 33 -5.62 -6.86 8.69
N LYS A 34 -5.39 -6.41 9.93
CA LYS A 34 -6.17 -6.82 11.10
C LYS A 34 -7.34 -5.87 11.31
N LEU A 35 -8.52 -6.25 10.82
CA LEU A 35 -9.76 -5.45 10.88
C LEU A 35 -10.16 -4.99 12.29
N TYR A 36 -9.80 -5.72 13.35
CA TYR A 36 -10.12 -5.36 14.73
C TYR A 36 -9.39 -4.11 15.24
N VAL A 37 -8.32 -3.70 14.55
CA VAL A 37 -7.48 -2.55 14.91
C VAL A 37 -8.06 -1.26 14.34
N CYS A 38 -8.67 -1.35 13.16
CA CYS A 38 -9.32 -0.24 12.48
C CYS A 38 -10.74 -0.68 12.04
N PRO A 39 -11.72 -0.72 12.97
CA PRO A 39 -13.07 -1.20 12.67
C PRO A 39 -13.82 -0.36 11.62
N ARG A 40 -13.35 0.88 11.38
CA ARG A 40 -13.89 1.81 10.38
C ARG A 40 -13.09 1.83 9.08
N SER A 41 -12.04 1.02 8.98
CA SER A 41 -11.22 0.98 7.77
C SER A 41 -11.96 0.27 6.64
N SER A 42 -11.82 0.79 5.42
CA SER A 42 -12.34 0.13 4.24
C SER A 42 -11.63 -1.22 4.04
N PRO A 43 -12.32 -2.26 3.55
CA PRO A 43 -11.73 -3.57 3.28
C PRO A 43 -10.67 -3.51 2.18
N SER A 44 -10.71 -2.46 1.36
CA SER A 44 -9.68 -2.12 0.38
C SER A 44 -9.16 -0.70 0.57
N THR A 45 -7.87 -0.50 0.39
CA THR A 45 -7.23 0.83 0.44
C THR A 45 -6.26 0.96 -0.74
N ASN A 46 -6.18 2.15 -1.34
CA ASN A 46 -5.17 2.45 -2.34
C ASN A 46 -3.80 2.66 -1.65
N VAL A 47 -2.79 1.93 -2.07
CA VAL A 47 -1.41 2.01 -1.61
C VAL A 47 -0.53 2.22 -2.84
N LEU A 48 -0.05 3.45 -3.05
CA LEU A 48 0.86 3.80 -4.15
C LEU A 48 0.32 3.40 -5.54
N GLY A 49 -0.97 3.55 -5.81
CA GLY A 49 -1.58 3.15 -7.09
C GLY A 49 -1.93 1.65 -7.18
N LEU A 50 -1.66 0.87 -6.13
CA LEU A 50 -2.15 -0.50 -5.97
C LEU A 50 -3.37 -0.52 -5.08
N ILE A 51 -4.23 -1.52 -5.25
CA ILE A 51 -5.36 -1.77 -4.38
C ILE A 51 -4.97 -2.89 -3.41
N TRP A 52 -4.81 -2.55 -2.13
CA TRP A 52 -4.60 -3.53 -1.07
C TRP A 52 -5.93 -4.03 -0.54
N ASN A 53 -6.17 -5.33 -0.66
CA ASN A 53 -7.27 -6.02 -0.01
C ASN A 53 -6.79 -6.54 1.35
N LYS A 54 -7.33 -5.96 2.42
CA LYS A 54 -6.90 -6.23 3.81
C LYS A 54 -7.36 -7.59 4.31
N ASP A 55 -8.50 -8.09 3.83
CA ASP A 55 -9.06 -9.37 4.28
C ASP A 55 -8.21 -10.56 3.85
N SER A 56 -7.75 -10.53 2.59
CA SER A 56 -6.92 -11.57 1.97
C SER A 56 -5.43 -11.28 2.04
N ASP A 57 -5.05 -10.08 2.50
CA ASP A 57 -3.68 -9.56 2.47
C ASP A 57 -3.04 -9.63 1.08
N THR A 58 -3.78 -9.18 0.05
CA THR A 58 -3.33 -9.22 -1.35
C THR A 58 -3.27 -7.82 -1.96
N LEU A 59 -2.26 -7.58 -2.80
CA LEU A 59 -2.15 -6.38 -3.63
C LEU A 59 -2.64 -6.70 -5.04
N LYS A 60 -3.49 -5.82 -5.57
CA LYS A 60 -3.97 -5.86 -6.95
C LYS A 60 -3.55 -4.59 -7.65
N ILE A 61 -3.25 -4.69 -8.94
CA ILE A 61 -2.98 -3.50 -9.74
C ILE A 61 -4.31 -2.82 -10.04
N ASP A 62 -4.38 -1.51 -9.83
CA ASP A 62 -5.53 -0.73 -10.24
C ASP A 62 -5.60 -0.71 -11.78
N SER A 63 -6.76 -1.10 -12.33
CA SER A 63 -6.97 -1.14 -13.78
C SER A 63 -6.81 0.23 -14.43
N GLU A 64 -7.11 1.31 -13.69
CA GLU A 64 -6.89 2.68 -14.15
C GLU A 64 -5.40 3.00 -14.28
N SER A 65 -4.56 2.43 -13.41
CA SER A 65 -3.10 2.58 -13.46
C SER A 65 -2.44 1.81 -14.61
N LEU A 66 -3.14 0.81 -15.17
CA LEU A 66 -2.68 0.00 -16.30
C LEU A 66 -3.29 0.41 -17.65
N LYS A 67 -3.88 1.60 -17.77
CA LYS A 67 -4.41 2.07 -19.06
C LYS A 67 -3.34 2.00 -20.15
N LEU A 68 -3.45 0.97 -20.97
CA LEU A 68 -2.71 0.83 -22.21
C LEU A 68 -3.37 1.78 -23.20
N GLU A 69 -2.73 2.92 -23.43
CA GLU A 69 -3.30 3.99 -24.26
C GLU A 69 -3.64 3.53 -25.68
N GLU A 70 -3.05 2.43 -26.18
CA GLU A 70 -3.38 1.89 -27.49
C GLU A 70 -3.22 0.36 -27.56
N PRO A 71 -4.08 -0.35 -28.32
CA PRO A 71 -3.86 -1.73 -28.73
C PRO A 71 -2.69 -1.78 -29.74
N GLY A 72 -1.46 -1.74 -29.20
CA GLY A 72 -0.23 -1.91 -29.95
C GLY A 72 0.56 -3.14 -29.50
N THR A 73 1.65 -3.45 -30.21
CA THR A 73 2.54 -4.55 -29.82
C THR A 73 3.10 -4.33 -28.42
N LEU A 74 2.83 -5.27 -27.51
CA LEU A 74 3.37 -5.24 -26.16
C LEU A 74 4.88 -5.53 -26.21
N THR A 75 5.69 -4.48 -26.16
CA THR A 75 7.16 -4.61 -26.12
C THR A 75 7.66 -4.69 -24.69
N LYS A 76 8.85 -5.29 -24.50
CA LYS A 76 9.54 -5.32 -23.20
C LYS A 76 9.70 -3.93 -22.58
N ARG A 77 9.96 -2.91 -23.40
CA ARG A 77 10.08 -1.50 -22.97
C ARG A 77 8.76 -0.96 -22.42
N LYS A 78 7.63 -1.32 -23.04
CA LYS A 78 6.30 -0.88 -22.59
C LYS A 78 5.91 -1.57 -21.29
N ILE A 79 6.22 -2.87 -21.12
CA ILE A 79 6.05 -3.57 -19.84
C ILE A 79 6.90 -2.92 -18.74
N LEU A 80 8.17 -2.61 -19.02
CA LEU A 80 9.05 -1.97 -18.06
C LEU A 80 8.55 -0.57 -17.67
N SER A 81 8.08 0.22 -18.63
CA SER A 81 7.50 1.54 -18.38
C SER A 81 6.20 1.50 -17.57
N LEU A 82 5.36 0.48 -17.75
CA LEU A 82 4.14 0.33 -16.96
C LEU A 82 4.44 -0.12 -15.54
N THR A 83 5.35 -1.09 -15.40
CA THR A 83 5.77 -1.57 -14.07
C THR A 83 6.47 -0.47 -13.28
N SER A 84 7.29 0.39 -13.90
CA SER A 84 7.92 1.51 -13.19
C SER A 84 6.90 2.50 -12.62
N ARG A 85 5.79 2.78 -13.32
CA ARG A 85 4.72 3.68 -12.82
C ARG A 85 4.01 3.15 -11.57
N ILE A 86 3.97 1.83 -11.39
CA ILE A 86 3.42 1.20 -10.18
C ILE A 86 4.33 1.41 -8.98
N PHE A 87 5.65 1.42 -9.18
CA PHE A 87 6.62 1.53 -8.09
C PHE A 87 7.04 2.98 -7.79
N ASP A 88 6.86 3.89 -8.74
CA ASP A 88 7.12 5.31 -8.57
C ASP A 88 5.92 6.13 -9.08
N PRO A 89 4.94 6.41 -8.20
CA PRO A 89 3.72 7.14 -8.58
C PRO A 89 3.96 8.63 -8.88
N MET A 90 5.20 9.12 -8.78
CA MET A 90 5.59 10.50 -9.10
C MET A 90 6.11 10.67 -10.54
N VAL A 91 6.16 9.60 -11.35
CA VAL A 91 6.66 9.59 -12.74
C VAL A 91 5.57 9.90 -13.76
#